data_AF-A0A845QD30-F1
#
_entry.id   AF-A0A845QD30-F1
#
_cell.length_a   1.000
_cell.length_b   1.000
_cell.length_c   1.000
_cell.angle_alpha   90.00
_cell.angle_beta   90.00
_cell.angle_gamma   90.00
#
_symmetry.space_group_name_H-M   'P 1'
#
loop_
_entity.id
_entity.type
_entity.pdbx_description
1 polymer ?
#
loop_
_entity_poly.entity_id
_entity_poly.type
_entity_poly.pdbx_seq_one_letter_code
_entity_poly.pdbx_strand_id
1 'polypeptide(L)'
;MAEVKLFRIEKMMGLSAPAPVRAAAETPVAAVEAAPVDAEAPAPVADASGAPAPSAQAPSSPLAAVSPDITIEELTILRDRVEEATRLQSELADLSGAIERTKQELSALHYDGPAAARFQEAGNELDAVVKATEAATDTILTASERIDSAAAHLGASAPDDMSRNQAEEIAEQVVNIFEACNFQDITGQRITKVVAALQYIDERVSRMMEIWGGPQDLVSFAPEAAEQEAHEEDEAALLNGPALEDHHGHATQDDIDALFA
;
A
#
# COMPACT_ATOMS: atom_id res chain seq x y z
N MET A 1 18.51 -10.58 9.15
CA MET A 1 18.20 -10.49 10.59
C MET A 1 18.34 -9.02 10.96
N ALA A 2 17.22 -8.33 11.22
CA ALA A 2 17.25 -6.93 11.63
C ALA A 2 17.81 -6.86 13.05
N GLU A 3 18.87 -6.08 13.22
CA GLU A 3 19.53 -5.85 14.50
C GLU A 3 18.61 -4.96 15.36
N VAL A 4 18.05 -5.52 16.44
CA VAL A 4 17.22 -4.76 17.38
C VAL A 4 18.16 -3.78 18.10
N LYS A 5 18.05 -2.49 17.78
CA LYS A 5 18.83 -1.44 18.45
C LYS A 5 18.33 -1.29 19.89
N LEU A 6 19.23 -1.53 20.85
CA LEU A 6 19.01 -1.22 22.27
C LEU A 6 19.05 0.30 22.47
N PHE A 7 18.04 0.84 23.14
CA PHE A 7 17.94 2.27 23.42
C PHE A 7 18.84 2.69 24.60
N ARG A 8 19.22 3.97 24.62
CA ARG A 8 20.22 4.56 25.55
C ARG A 8 19.87 4.34 27.03
N ILE A 9 18.58 4.30 27.37
CA ILE A 9 18.09 4.10 28.73
C ILE A 9 17.98 2.60 29.09
N GLU A 10 17.77 1.69 28.13
CA GLU A 10 17.85 0.23 28.37
C GLU A 10 19.28 -0.18 28.76
N LYS A 11 20.28 0.52 28.18
CA LYS A 11 21.69 0.38 28.55
C LYS A 11 22.02 0.98 29.93
N MET A 12 21.29 1.99 30.39
CA MET A 12 21.43 2.55 31.75
C MET A 12 20.67 1.74 32.81
N MET A 13 19.57 1.08 32.46
CA MET A 13 18.73 0.29 33.38
C MET A 13 19.07 -1.21 33.40
N GLY A 14 20.07 -1.67 32.65
CA GLY A 14 20.54 -3.06 32.66
C GLY A 14 19.52 -4.06 32.09
N LEU A 15 18.58 -3.60 31.29
CA LEU A 15 17.53 -4.43 30.68
C LEU A 15 18.05 -5.03 29.37
N SER A 16 18.00 -6.37 29.28
CA SER A 16 18.39 -7.10 28.07
C SER A 16 17.36 -6.90 26.97
N ALA A 17 17.83 -6.81 25.72
CA ALA A 17 16.98 -6.75 24.54
C ALA A 17 15.94 -7.89 24.54
N PRO A 18 14.67 -7.60 24.15
CA PRO A 18 13.66 -8.63 24.00
C PRO A 18 14.05 -9.60 22.87
N ALA A 19 13.77 -10.88 23.08
CA ALA A 19 14.07 -11.93 22.10
C ALA A 19 13.38 -11.64 20.76
N PRO A 20 14.04 -11.90 19.61
CA PRO A 20 13.44 -11.69 18.31
C PRO A 20 12.19 -12.55 18.17
N VAL A 21 11.07 -11.92 17.82
CA VAL A 21 9.84 -12.61 17.45
C VAL A 21 10.16 -13.48 16.23
N ARG A 22 10.02 -14.81 16.37
CA ARG A 22 10.24 -15.76 15.28
C ARG A 22 9.29 -15.39 14.14
N ALA A 23 9.86 -15.04 12.99
CA ALA A 23 9.12 -14.96 11.74
C ALA A 23 8.34 -16.27 11.54
N ALA A 24 7.03 -16.16 11.35
CA ALA A 24 6.22 -17.27 10.91
C ALA A 24 6.80 -17.79 9.60
N ALA A 25 7.05 -19.11 9.54
CA ALA A 25 7.60 -19.75 8.36
C ALA A 25 6.67 -19.52 7.17
N GLU A 26 7.16 -18.80 6.16
CA GLU A 26 6.54 -18.71 4.85
C GLU A 26 6.51 -20.12 4.24
N THR A 27 5.31 -20.68 4.07
CA THR A 27 5.10 -21.83 3.20
C THR A 27 5.30 -21.39 1.76
N PRO A 28 6.20 -22.00 0.98
CA PRO A 28 6.39 -21.65 -0.41
C PRO A 28 5.16 -22.12 -1.21
N VAL A 29 4.45 -21.17 -1.83
CA VAL A 29 3.46 -21.47 -2.86
C VAL A 29 4.25 -21.92 -4.10
N ALA A 30 4.03 -23.17 -4.52
CA ALA A 30 4.67 -23.73 -5.69
C ALA A 30 4.33 -22.91 -6.94
N ALA A 31 5.36 -22.51 -7.68
CA ALA A 31 5.22 -21.90 -9.00
C ALA A 31 4.54 -22.90 -9.95
N VAL A 32 3.36 -22.54 -10.44
CA VAL A 32 2.77 -23.20 -11.61
C VAL A 32 3.42 -22.57 -12.83
N GLU A 33 4.30 -23.33 -13.47
CA GLU A 33 4.92 -22.98 -14.74
C GLU A 33 3.84 -23.05 -15.83
N ALA A 34 3.38 -21.90 -16.31
CA ALA A 34 2.47 -21.80 -17.45
C ALA A 34 3.29 -21.88 -18.74
N ALA A 35 3.05 -22.91 -19.56
CA ALA A 35 3.61 -23.03 -20.89
C ALA A 35 3.04 -21.94 -21.83
N PRO A 36 3.83 -21.42 -22.79
CA PRO A 36 3.38 -20.36 -23.69
C PRO A 36 2.34 -20.90 -24.67
N VAL A 37 1.20 -20.21 -24.77
CA VAL A 37 0.20 -20.43 -25.80
C VAL A 37 0.44 -19.38 -26.87
N ASP A 38 0.94 -19.80 -28.02
CA ASP A 38 1.16 -18.93 -29.19
C ASP A 38 -0.16 -18.26 -29.60
N ALA A 39 -0.19 -16.93 -29.52
CA ALA A 39 -1.31 -16.09 -29.93
C ALA A 39 -1.23 -15.85 -31.45
N GLU A 40 -2.04 -16.56 -32.22
CA GLU A 40 -2.31 -16.22 -33.62
C GLU A 40 -3.61 -15.40 -33.69
N ALA A 41 -3.48 -14.14 -34.11
CA ALA A 41 -4.59 -13.20 -34.27
C ALA A 41 -5.47 -13.57 -35.47
N PRO A 42 -6.82 -13.48 -35.40
CA PRO A 42 -7.66 -13.69 -36.57
C PRO A 42 -7.67 -12.46 -37.49
N ALA A 43 -7.37 -12.68 -38.76
CA ALA A 43 -7.43 -11.69 -39.84
C ALA A 43 -8.89 -11.27 -40.16
N PRO A 44 -9.11 -10.07 -40.74
CA PRO A 44 -10.44 -9.52 -40.97
C PRO A 44 -11.15 -10.16 -42.17
N VAL A 45 -12.43 -10.48 -42.00
CA VAL A 45 -13.31 -10.97 -43.07
C VAL A 45 -13.71 -9.81 -44.00
N ALA A 46 -13.25 -9.89 -45.26
CA ALA A 46 -13.63 -8.97 -46.32
C ALA A 46 -14.94 -9.40 -47.00
N ASP A 47 -15.81 -8.40 -47.20
CA ASP A 47 -17.03 -8.43 -48.00
C ASP A 47 -16.76 -8.82 -49.46
N ALA A 48 -17.56 -9.73 -50.01
CA ALA A 48 -17.57 -10.08 -51.44
C ALA A 48 -18.97 -10.51 -51.88
N SER A 49 -19.84 -9.52 -52.05
CA SER A 49 -20.99 -9.55 -52.95
C SER A 49 -20.54 -9.61 -54.42
N GLY A 50 -20.96 -10.63 -55.19
CA GLY A 50 -20.96 -10.59 -56.66
C GLY A 50 -20.79 -11.91 -57.44
N ALA A 51 -21.91 -12.62 -57.71
CA ALA A 51 -22.31 -13.41 -58.91
C ALA A 51 -21.34 -14.42 -59.62
N PRO A 52 -21.82 -15.36 -60.49
CA PRO A 52 -23.18 -15.81 -60.82
C PRO A 52 -23.42 -17.32 -60.56
N ALA A 53 -24.69 -17.74 -60.57
CA ALA A 53 -25.11 -19.14 -60.42
C ALA A 53 -24.75 -20.01 -61.64
N PRO A 54 -24.22 -21.24 -61.46
CA PRO A 54 -24.27 -22.28 -62.47
C PRO A 54 -25.36 -23.31 -62.14
N SER A 55 -26.14 -23.59 -63.18
CA SER A 55 -27.17 -24.60 -63.39
C SER A 55 -27.06 -25.87 -62.54
N ALA A 56 -28.18 -26.24 -61.94
CA ALA A 56 -28.42 -27.50 -61.26
C ALA A 56 -28.21 -28.70 -62.19
N GLN A 57 -27.18 -29.50 -61.89
CA GLN A 57 -27.07 -30.89 -62.31
C GLN A 57 -26.96 -31.72 -61.04
N ALA A 58 -27.99 -32.50 -60.74
CA ALA A 58 -28.03 -33.37 -59.58
C ALA A 58 -27.09 -34.56 -59.80
N PRO A 59 -26.05 -34.78 -58.97
CA PRO A 59 -25.45 -36.10 -58.87
C PRO A 59 -26.31 -36.93 -57.92
N SER A 60 -27.09 -37.84 -58.49
CA SER A 60 -27.71 -38.94 -57.77
C SER A 60 -26.63 -39.91 -57.28
N SER A 61 -26.07 -39.63 -56.11
CA SER A 61 -25.41 -40.61 -55.25
C SER A 61 -26.31 -40.88 -54.05
N PRO A 62 -26.59 -42.14 -53.68
CA PRO A 62 -27.34 -42.41 -52.47
C PRO A 62 -26.49 -41.92 -51.29
N LEU A 63 -27.01 -40.91 -50.59
CA LEU A 63 -26.54 -40.54 -49.27
C LEU A 63 -26.73 -41.81 -48.41
N ALA A 64 -25.65 -42.56 -48.19
CA ALA A 64 -25.63 -43.56 -47.15
C ALA A 64 -25.82 -42.80 -45.84
N ALA A 65 -27.06 -42.75 -45.39
CA ALA A 65 -27.42 -42.27 -44.07
C ALA A 65 -26.68 -43.17 -43.08
N VAL A 66 -25.53 -42.71 -42.59
CA VAL A 66 -24.97 -43.19 -41.34
C VAL A 66 -25.92 -42.66 -40.28
N SER A 67 -27.00 -43.41 -40.04
CA SER A 67 -27.81 -43.26 -38.84
C SER A 67 -26.92 -43.71 -37.69
N PRO A 68 -26.50 -42.80 -36.78
CA PRO A 68 -25.79 -43.26 -35.61
C PRO A 68 -26.81 -44.01 -34.76
N ASP A 69 -26.64 -45.33 -34.61
CA ASP A 69 -27.34 -46.14 -33.61
C ASP A 69 -26.81 -45.70 -32.24
N ILE A 70 -27.20 -44.51 -31.79
CA ILE A 70 -26.91 -44.02 -30.43
C ILE A 70 -28.01 -44.58 -29.55
N THR A 71 -27.62 -45.39 -28.57
CA THR A 71 -28.56 -45.94 -27.61
C THR A 71 -29.14 -44.82 -26.73
N ILE A 72 -30.35 -45.01 -26.20
CA ILE A 72 -30.99 -44.03 -25.29
C ILE A 72 -30.10 -43.74 -24.08
N GLU A 73 -29.32 -44.73 -23.63
CA GLU A 73 -28.37 -44.63 -22.52
C GLU A 73 -27.16 -43.74 -22.86
N GLU A 74 -26.62 -43.85 -24.07
CA GLU A 74 -25.56 -42.95 -24.56
C GLU A 74 -26.08 -41.52 -24.77
N LEU A 75 -27.33 -41.34 -25.23
CA LEU A 75 -27.98 -40.02 -25.32
C LEU A 75 -28.19 -39.37 -23.95
N THR A 76 -28.51 -40.16 -22.91
CA THR A 76 -28.58 -39.65 -21.53
C THR A 76 -27.22 -39.19 -21.03
N ILE A 77 -26.16 -39.98 -21.25
CA ILE A 77 -24.80 -39.62 -20.82
C ILE A 77 -24.28 -38.38 -21.56
N LEU A 78 -24.56 -38.26 -22.87
CA LEU A 78 -24.17 -37.08 -23.64
C LEU A 78 -24.90 -35.82 -23.18
N ARG A 79 -26.20 -35.92 -22.87
CA ARG A 79 -26.97 -34.82 -22.29
C ARG A 79 -26.41 -34.40 -20.94
N ASP A 80 -26.16 -35.33 -20.03
CA ASP A 80 -25.62 -35.03 -18.70
C ASP A 80 -24.25 -34.33 -18.81
N ARG A 81 -23.40 -34.76 -19.76
CA ARG A 81 -22.12 -34.11 -20.06
C ARG A 81 -22.26 -32.70 -20.64
N VAL A 82 -23.26 -32.47 -21.48
CA VAL A 82 -23.56 -31.12 -22.01
C VAL A 82 -24.10 -30.21 -20.91
N GLU A 83 -24.95 -30.73 -20.02
CA GLU A 83 -25.42 -30.00 -18.85
C GLU A 83 -24.27 -29.65 -17.89
N GLU A 84 -23.34 -30.58 -17.65
CA GLU A 84 -22.15 -30.32 -16.85
C GLU A 84 -21.21 -29.30 -17.52
N ALA A 85 -20.99 -29.42 -18.83
CA ALA A 85 -20.15 -28.48 -19.58
C ALA A 85 -20.74 -27.06 -19.62
N THR A 86 -22.06 -26.93 -19.79
CA THR A 86 -22.74 -25.63 -19.79
C THR A 86 -22.72 -24.99 -18.39
N ARG A 87 -22.85 -25.80 -17.33
CA ARG A 87 -22.67 -25.33 -15.96
C ARG A 87 -21.25 -24.82 -15.73
N LEU A 88 -20.22 -25.59 -16.09
CA LEU A 88 -18.82 -25.17 -15.97
C LEU A 88 -18.52 -23.91 -16.80
N GLN A 89 -19.13 -23.79 -17.98
CA GLN A 89 -19.03 -22.58 -18.80
C GLN A 89 -19.63 -21.37 -18.09
N SER A 90 -20.78 -21.53 -17.41
CA SER A 90 -21.36 -20.44 -16.60
C SER A 90 -20.48 -20.06 -15.41
N GLU A 91 -19.93 -21.05 -14.70
CA GLU A 91 -19.02 -20.80 -13.56
C GLU A 91 -17.73 -20.09 -14.02
N LEU A 92 -17.19 -20.43 -15.19
CA LEU A 92 -16.05 -19.75 -15.80
C LEU A 92 -16.38 -18.31 -16.23
N ALA A 93 -17.58 -18.08 -16.78
CA ALA A 93 -18.03 -16.74 -17.17
C ALA A 93 -18.18 -15.84 -15.94
N ASP A 94 -18.75 -16.36 -14.84
CA ASP A 94 -18.87 -15.65 -13.57
C ASP A 94 -17.49 -15.29 -13.00
N LEU A 95 -16.53 -16.23 -13.05
CA LEU A 95 -15.16 -16.00 -12.59
C LEU A 95 -14.43 -14.97 -13.45
N SER A 96 -14.61 -15.01 -14.77
CA SER A 96 -14.06 -14.02 -15.70
C SER A 96 -14.61 -12.62 -15.39
N GLY A 97 -15.93 -12.49 -15.20
CA GLY A 97 -16.56 -11.21 -14.85
C GLY A 97 -16.18 -10.71 -13.45
N ALA A 98 -15.83 -11.59 -12.51
CA ALA A 98 -15.25 -11.20 -11.23
C ALA A 98 -13.82 -10.66 -11.40
N ILE A 99 -12.99 -11.30 -12.23
CA ILE A 99 -11.63 -10.85 -12.52
C ILE A 99 -11.64 -9.47 -13.20
N GLU A 100 -12.52 -9.25 -14.18
CA GLU A 100 -12.63 -7.95 -14.85
C GLU A 100 -13.01 -6.82 -13.88
N ARG A 101 -13.94 -7.06 -12.96
CA ARG A 101 -14.27 -6.10 -11.89
C ARG A 101 -13.07 -5.80 -10.99
N THR A 102 -12.35 -6.84 -10.55
CA THR A 102 -11.13 -6.65 -9.75
C THR A 102 -10.05 -5.88 -10.51
N LYS A 103 -9.90 -6.11 -11.82
CA LYS A 103 -8.98 -5.33 -12.67
C LYS A 103 -9.39 -3.86 -12.77
N GLN A 104 -10.69 -3.58 -12.89
CA GLN A 104 -11.21 -2.20 -12.87
C GLN A 104 -10.96 -1.53 -11.51
N GLU A 105 -11.23 -2.21 -10.40
CA GLU A 105 -10.96 -1.70 -9.04
C GLU A 105 -9.47 -1.44 -8.82
N LEU A 106 -8.60 -2.37 -9.24
CA LEU A 106 -7.15 -2.20 -9.16
C LEU A 106 -6.65 -1.06 -10.04
N SER A 107 -7.25 -0.89 -11.23
CA SER A 107 -6.95 0.25 -12.10
C SER A 107 -7.39 1.54 -11.47
N ALA A 108 -8.58 1.62 -10.87
CA ALA A 108 -9.03 2.83 -10.17
C ALA A 108 -8.10 3.22 -9.01
N LEU A 109 -7.51 2.25 -8.30
CA LEU A 109 -6.52 2.51 -7.25
C LEU A 109 -5.18 3.04 -7.76
N HIS A 110 -4.84 2.82 -9.05
CA HIS A 110 -3.49 3.09 -9.59
C HIS A 110 -3.47 4.01 -10.82
N TYR A 111 -4.61 4.23 -11.49
CA TYR A 111 -4.76 5.05 -12.70
C TYR A 111 -4.69 6.55 -12.42
N ASP A 112 -4.77 6.94 -11.16
CA ASP A 112 -4.07 8.13 -10.73
C ASP A 112 -2.58 7.87 -10.95
N GLY A 113 -2.07 8.13 -12.17
CA GLY A 113 -0.65 8.09 -12.51
C GLY A 113 0.27 8.87 -11.56
N PRO A 114 -0.24 9.77 -10.66
CA PRO A 114 0.46 10.29 -9.49
C PRO A 114 0.29 9.51 -8.18
N ALA A 115 -0.70 8.64 -7.98
CA ALA A 115 -1.04 8.05 -6.67
C ALA A 115 0.06 7.17 -6.05
N ALA A 116 0.81 6.41 -6.84
CA ALA A 116 1.98 5.69 -6.32
C ALA A 116 3.05 6.64 -5.78
N ALA A 117 3.26 7.78 -6.46
CA ALA A 117 4.13 8.84 -5.98
C ALA A 117 3.57 9.51 -4.73
N ARG A 118 2.26 9.80 -4.68
CA ARG A 118 1.58 10.38 -3.51
C ARG A 118 1.63 9.48 -2.29
N PHE A 119 1.55 8.15 -2.46
CA PHE A 119 1.64 7.21 -1.35
C PHE A 119 3.06 7.12 -0.78
N GLN A 120 4.08 7.12 -1.65
CA GLN A 120 5.47 7.20 -1.25
C GLN A 120 5.78 8.55 -0.57
N GLU A 121 5.28 9.65 -1.12
CA GLU A 121 5.42 11.01 -0.58
C GLU A 121 4.77 11.11 0.81
N ALA A 122 3.53 10.64 0.97
CA ALA A 122 2.86 10.58 2.27
C ALA A 122 3.61 9.70 3.28
N GLY A 123 4.20 8.58 2.84
CA GLY A 123 5.07 7.75 3.67
C GLY A 123 6.31 8.49 4.15
N ASN A 124 6.97 9.22 3.24
CA ASN A 124 8.15 10.04 3.56
C ASN A 124 7.82 11.20 4.50
N GLU A 125 6.68 11.86 4.30
CA GLU A 125 6.18 12.91 5.21
C GLU A 125 5.90 12.34 6.61
N LEU A 126 5.26 11.17 6.70
CA LEU A 126 5.03 10.50 7.98
C LEU A 126 6.33 10.12 8.69
N ASP A 127 7.33 9.64 7.97
CA ASP A 127 8.66 9.38 8.53
C ASP A 127 9.35 10.68 9.00
N ALA A 128 9.20 11.78 8.25
CA ALA A 128 9.70 13.09 8.65
C ALA A 128 9.00 13.62 9.91
N VAL A 129 7.68 13.43 10.03
CA VAL A 129 6.93 13.74 11.25
C VAL A 129 7.48 12.94 12.43
N VAL A 130 7.70 11.63 12.28
CA VAL A 130 8.25 10.81 13.37
C VAL A 130 9.61 11.34 13.80
N LYS A 131 10.54 11.56 12.86
CA LYS A 131 11.88 12.11 13.16
C LYS A 131 11.83 13.49 13.82
N ALA A 132 10.98 14.40 13.31
CA ALA A 132 10.81 15.73 13.87
C ALA A 132 10.30 15.66 15.31
N THR A 133 9.34 14.76 15.59
CA THR A 133 8.85 14.56 16.96
C THR A 133 9.92 13.94 17.87
N GLU A 134 10.72 12.99 17.39
CA GLU A 134 11.86 12.43 18.15
C GLU A 134 12.88 13.52 18.52
N ALA A 135 13.26 14.38 17.57
CA ALA A 135 14.17 15.49 17.81
C ALA A 135 13.61 16.53 18.78
N ALA A 136 12.32 16.85 18.67
CA ALA A 136 11.64 17.74 19.59
C ALA A 136 11.62 17.16 21.02
N THR A 137 11.32 15.86 21.18
CA THR A 137 11.36 15.22 22.49
C THR A 137 12.77 15.16 23.07
N ASP A 138 13.80 14.85 22.28
CA ASP A 138 15.20 14.88 22.75
C ASP A 138 15.59 16.27 23.27
N THR A 139 15.11 17.33 22.60
CA THR A 139 15.27 18.72 23.04
C THR A 139 14.54 18.98 24.36
N ILE A 140 13.30 18.50 24.51
CA ILE A 140 12.51 18.63 25.75
C ILE A 140 13.21 17.90 26.90
N LEU A 141 13.66 16.66 26.69
CA LEU A 141 14.36 15.86 27.68
C LEU A 141 15.67 16.55 28.13
N THR A 142 16.45 17.04 27.17
CA THR A 142 17.68 17.81 27.46
C THR A 142 17.39 19.09 28.24
N ALA A 143 16.33 19.81 27.90
CA ALA A 143 15.92 21.00 28.65
C ALA A 143 15.50 20.65 30.08
N SER A 144 14.74 19.57 30.26
CA SER A 144 14.32 19.04 31.55
C SER A 144 15.51 18.63 32.42
N GLU A 145 16.52 17.95 31.87
CA GLU A 145 17.77 17.63 32.58
C GLU A 145 18.49 18.90 33.10
N ARG A 146 18.50 19.97 32.30
CA ARG A 146 19.09 21.25 32.71
C ARG A 146 18.27 21.92 33.81
N ILE A 147 16.95 21.82 33.75
CA ILE A 147 16.05 22.33 34.80
C ILE A 147 16.26 21.54 36.10
N ASP A 148 16.37 20.21 36.04
CA ASP A 148 16.63 19.37 37.22
C ASP A 148 17.95 19.73 37.89
N SER A 149 19.03 19.88 37.11
CA SER A 149 20.33 20.32 37.63
C SER A 149 20.24 21.71 38.28
N ALA A 150 19.52 22.65 37.67
CA ALA A 150 19.31 23.97 38.24
C ALA A 150 18.49 23.93 39.54
N ALA A 151 17.45 23.10 39.60
CA ALA A 151 16.62 22.89 40.79
C ALA A 151 17.45 22.27 41.93
N ALA A 152 18.28 21.26 41.63
CA ALA A 152 19.17 20.66 42.61
C ALA A 152 20.17 21.68 43.19
N HIS A 153 20.75 22.53 42.33
CA HIS A 153 21.64 23.60 42.77
C HIS A 153 20.90 24.65 43.63
N LEU A 154 19.67 25.01 43.24
CA LEU A 154 18.83 25.94 43.98
C LEU A 154 18.50 25.40 45.37
N GLY A 155 18.09 24.13 45.47
CA GLY A 155 17.81 23.46 46.75
C GLY A 155 19.04 23.37 47.65
N ALA A 156 20.21 23.08 47.10
CA ALA A 156 21.47 23.03 47.86
C ALA A 156 21.91 24.42 48.39
N SER A 157 21.55 25.50 47.68
CA SER A 157 21.92 26.88 48.01
C SER A 157 20.84 27.66 48.76
N ALA A 158 19.70 27.02 49.04
CA ALA A 158 18.50 27.71 49.50
C ALA A 158 18.63 28.23 50.94
N PRO A 159 18.28 29.50 51.21
CA PRO A 159 18.46 30.14 52.50
C PRO A 159 17.43 29.72 53.56
N ASP A 160 16.30 29.15 53.15
CA ASP A 160 15.16 28.81 54.00
C ASP A 160 14.42 27.55 53.52
N ASP A 161 13.55 26.99 54.38
CA ASP A 161 12.79 25.76 54.08
C ASP A 161 11.80 25.94 52.92
N MET A 162 11.21 27.13 52.75
CA MET A 162 10.24 27.38 51.67
C MET A 162 10.94 27.35 50.30
N SER A 163 12.11 28.00 50.19
CA SER A 163 12.93 27.95 48.97
C SER A 163 13.40 26.52 48.63
N ARG A 164 13.71 25.68 49.64
CA ARG A 164 14.04 24.26 49.42
C ARG A 164 12.85 23.47 48.90
N ASN A 165 11.68 23.61 49.51
CA ASN A 165 10.47 22.92 49.08
C ASN A 165 10.10 23.29 47.62
N GLN A 166 10.27 24.56 47.23
CA GLN A 166 10.05 24.98 45.85
C GLN A 166 11.02 24.32 44.87
N ALA A 167 12.29 24.13 45.25
CA ALA A 167 13.25 23.41 44.42
C ALA A 167 12.89 21.92 44.27
N GLU A 168 12.39 21.28 45.35
CA GLU A 168 11.88 19.90 45.32
C GLU A 168 10.64 19.77 44.43
N GLU A 169 9.69 20.71 44.51
CA GLU A 169 8.52 20.74 43.63
C GLU A 169 8.92 20.85 42.15
N ILE A 170 9.93 21.67 41.81
CA ILE A 170 10.44 21.75 40.43
C ILE A 170 11.03 20.41 39.98
N ALA A 171 11.82 19.75 40.83
CA ALA A 171 12.40 18.44 40.51
C ALA A 171 11.31 17.39 40.28
N GLU A 172 10.24 17.40 41.08
CA GLU A 172 9.08 16.51 40.88
C GLU A 172 8.37 16.78 39.56
N GLN A 173 8.22 18.05 39.15
CA GLN A 173 7.66 18.37 37.82
C GLN A 173 8.55 17.87 36.69
N VAL A 174 9.87 17.91 36.83
CA VAL A 174 10.79 17.36 35.82
C VAL A 174 10.62 15.85 35.68
N VAL A 175 10.44 15.12 36.79
CA VAL A 175 10.13 13.68 36.75
C VAL A 175 8.83 13.42 35.97
N ASN A 176 7.79 14.20 36.20
CA ASN A 176 6.54 14.07 35.45
C ASN A 176 6.73 14.30 33.94
N ILE A 177 7.62 15.22 33.55
CA ILE A 177 7.96 15.44 32.12
C ILE A 177 8.66 14.21 31.54
N PHE A 178 9.61 13.61 32.26
CA PHE A 178 10.28 12.38 31.81
C PHE A 178 9.29 11.24 31.59
N GLU A 179 8.34 11.05 32.51
CA GLU A 179 7.31 10.03 32.38
C GLU A 179 6.35 10.29 31.20
N ALA A 180 5.95 11.55 31.01
CA ALA A 180 5.08 11.93 29.90
C ALA A 180 5.75 11.71 28.52
N CYS A 181 7.04 12.03 28.41
CA CYS A 181 7.80 11.85 27.16
C CYS A 181 7.99 10.37 26.79
N ASN A 182 7.92 9.44 27.76
CA ASN A 182 8.05 8.00 27.52
C ASN A 182 6.92 7.45 26.61
N PHE A 183 5.73 8.06 26.62
CA PHE A 183 4.62 7.63 25.79
C PHE A 183 4.82 7.94 24.29
N GLN A 184 5.72 8.88 23.97
CA GLN A 184 6.04 9.24 22.60
C GLN A 184 6.77 8.12 21.86
N ASP A 185 7.66 7.37 22.54
CA ASP A 185 8.41 6.26 21.93
C ASP A 185 7.47 5.15 21.40
N ILE A 186 6.44 4.77 22.17
CA ILE A 186 5.41 3.82 21.72
C ILE A 186 4.63 4.37 20.52
N THR A 187 4.42 5.69 20.47
CA THR A 187 3.69 6.33 19.36
C THR A 187 4.53 6.33 18.09
N GLY A 188 5.81 6.69 18.16
CA GLY A 188 6.75 6.62 17.02
C GLY A 188 6.84 5.21 16.46
N GLN A 189 7.05 4.21 17.31
CA GLN A 189 7.10 2.80 16.88
C GLN A 189 5.80 2.31 16.24
N ARG A 190 4.63 2.74 16.75
CA ARG A 190 3.33 2.38 16.16
C ARG A 190 3.15 3.00 14.78
N ILE A 191 3.53 4.27 14.60
CA ILE A 191 3.47 4.96 13.31
C ILE A 191 4.38 4.24 12.30
N THR A 192 5.64 3.98 12.65
CA THR A 192 6.57 3.25 11.77
C THR A 192 6.03 1.88 11.36
N LYS A 193 5.39 1.14 12.27
CA LYS A 193 4.75 -0.14 11.94
C LYS A 193 3.58 0.01 10.96
N VAL A 194 2.78 1.05 11.10
CA VAL A 194 1.66 1.34 10.18
C VAL A 194 2.21 1.70 8.80
N VAL A 195 3.21 2.57 8.72
CA VAL A 195 3.87 2.95 7.46
C VAL A 195 4.47 1.74 6.76
N ALA A 196 5.16 0.86 7.49
CA ALA A 196 5.72 -0.37 6.92
C ALA A 196 4.62 -1.34 6.41
N ALA A 197 3.49 -1.44 7.11
CA ALA A 197 2.37 -2.26 6.65
C ALA A 197 1.72 -1.68 5.38
N LEU A 198 1.61 -0.35 5.30
CA LEU A 198 1.13 0.38 4.13
C LEU A 198 2.05 0.16 2.92
N GLN A 199 3.37 0.27 3.08
CA GLN A 199 4.35 -0.05 2.02
C GLN A 199 4.25 -1.51 1.56
N TYR A 200 4.07 -2.45 2.48
CA TYR A 200 3.88 -3.86 2.12
C TYR A 200 2.63 -4.10 1.28
N ILE A 201 1.53 -3.40 1.58
CA ILE A 201 0.30 -3.48 0.78
C ILE A 201 0.56 -2.93 -0.62
N ASP A 202 1.22 -1.77 -0.74
CA ASP A 202 1.55 -1.14 -2.01
C ASP A 202 2.42 -2.03 -2.92
N GLU A 203 3.47 -2.66 -2.36
CA GLU A 203 4.30 -3.62 -3.10
C GLU A 203 3.51 -4.83 -3.59
N ARG A 204 2.48 -5.26 -2.85
CA ARG A 204 1.66 -6.42 -3.22
C ARG A 204 0.68 -6.07 -4.34
N VAL A 205 0.07 -4.88 -4.25
CA VAL A 205 -0.80 -4.29 -5.28
C VAL A 205 0.01 -4.12 -6.57
N SER A 206 1.21 -3.54 -6.49
CA SER A 206 2.15 -3.38 -7.61
C SER A 206 2.45 -4.72 -8.30
N ARG A 207 2.82 -5.75 -7.54
CA ARG A 207 3.05 -7.10 -8.10
C ARG A 207 1.80 -7.72 -8.73
N MET A 208 0.61 -7.46 -8.17
CA MET A 208 -0.64 -7.97 -8.73
C MET A 208 -0.93 -7.35 -10.11
N MET A 209 -0.60 -6.07 -10.30
CA MET A 209 -0.70 -5.41 -11.61
C MET A 209 0.29 -5.96 -12.62
N GLU A 210 1.54 -6.22 -12.21
CA GLU A 210 2.55 -6.83 -13.08
C GLU A 210 2.09 -8.18 -13.65
N ILE A 211 1.45 -9.01 -12.80
CA ILE A 211 0.92 -10.32 -13.21
C ILE A 211 -0.19 -10.19 -14.28
N TRP A 212 -0.90 -9.07 -14.34
CA TRP A 212 -2.05 -8.87 -15.21
C TRP A 212 -1.77 -8.10 -16.51
N GLY A 213 -0.49 -7.94 -16.88
CA GLY A 213 -0.08 -7.23 -18.10
C GLY A 213 0.60 -5.88 -17.84
N GLY A 214 0.78 -5.53 -16.56
CA GLY A 214 1.40 -4.28 -16.14
C GLY A 214 0.45 -3.07 -16.23
N PRO A 215 0.92 -1.88 -15.85
CA PRO A 215 0.09 -0.69 -15.74
C PRO A 215 -0.61 -0.30 -17.05
N GLN A 216 0.02 -0.57 -18.19
CA GLN A 216 -0.46 -0.18 -19.52
C GLN A 216 -1.72 -0.95 -19.95
N ASP A 217 -1.83 -2.23 -19.60
CA ASP A 217 -3.01 -3.03 -19.92
C ASP A 217 -4.18 -2.70 -18.99
N LEU A 218 -3.90 -2.34 -17.72
CA LEU A 218 -4.91 -1.96 -16.75
C LEU A 218 -5.46 -0.53 -16.96
N VAL A 219 -4.64 0.39 -17.48
CA VAL A 219 -5.07 1.76 -17.85
C VAL A 219 -6.33 1.77 -18.72
N SER A 220 -6.51 0.77 -19.58
CA SER A 220 -7.71 0.63 -20.43
C SER A 220 -9.01 0.35 -19.66
N PHE A 221 -8.91 -0.05 -18.39
CA PHE A 221 -10.03 -0.35 -17.49
C PHE A 221 -10.31 0.77 -16.48
N ALA A 222 -9.58 1.87 -16.55
CA ALA A 222 -9.77 2.97 -15.63
C ALA A 222 -11.08 3.73 -15.92
N PRO A 223 -11.79 4.21 -14.87
CA PRO A 223 -12.92 5.12 -15.07
C PRO A 223 -12.44 6.43 -15.71
N GLU A 224 -13.22 6.98 -16.65
CA GLU A 224 -12.97 8.33 -17.19
C GLU A 224 -12.95 9.32 -16.01
N ALA A 225 -11.79 9.93 -15.76
CA ALA A 225 -11.58 10.85 -14.66
C ALA A 225 -12.56 12.03 -14.76
N ALA A 226 -13.57 12.04 -13.89
CA ALA A 226 -14.54 13.12 -13.79
C ALA A 226 -14.00 14.17 -12.81
N GLU A 227 -13.53 15.30 -13.34
CA GLU A 227 -13.64 16.70 -12.87
C GLU A 227 -13.47 17.06 -11.37
N GLN A 228 -13.07 16.14 -10.49
CA GLN A 228 -12.92 16.36 -9.05
C GLN A 228 -11.59 17.05 -8.67
N GLU A 229 -10.62 17.11 -9.59
CA GLU A 229 -9.25 17.59 -9.37
C GLU A 229 -9.18 19.07 -8.96
N ALA A 230 -10.07 19.93 -9.47
CA ALA A 230 -9.90 21.38 -9.32
C ALA A 230 -10.20 21.94 -7.91
N HIS A 231 -10.86 21.17 -7.03
CA HIS A 231 -11.28 21.66 -5.71
C HIS A 231 -10.47 21.09 -4.54
N GLU A 232 -9.78 19.95 -4.74
CA GLU A 232 -8.90 19.33 -3.73
C GLU A 232 -7.47 19.89 -3.78
N GLU A 233 -6.98 20.31 -4.94
CA GLU A 233 -5.65 20.91 -5.10
C GLU A 233 -5.47 22.20 -4.27
N ASP A 234 -6.51 23.02 -4.16
CA ASP A 234 -6.46 24.33 -3.48
C ASP A 234 -6.42 24.19 -1.94
N GLU A 235 -7.03 23.15 -1.37
CA GLU A 235 -6.95 22.85 0.08
C GLU A 235 -5.69 22.04 0.43
N ALA A 236 -5.26 21.11 -0.42
CA ALA A 236 -4.04 20.33 -0.22
C ALA A 236 -2.78 21.21 -0.32
N ALA A 237 -2.77 22.22 -1.20
CA ALA A 237 -1.68 23.20 -1.31
C ALA A 237 -1.47 24.05 -0.05
N LEU A 238 -2.46 24.11 0.84
CA LEU A 238 -2.37 24.85 2.12
C LEU A 238 -1.83 23.99 3.27
N LEU A 239 -1.83 22.66 3.13
CA LEU A 239 -1.34 21.71 4.14
C LEU A 239 0.13 21.36 3.86
N ASN A 240 1.03 22.30 4.15
CA ASN A 240 2.46 22.01 4.08
C ASN A 240 2.87 21.12 5.27
N GLY A 241 3.30 19.89 4.97
CA GLY A 241 3.94 19.00 5.93
C GLY A 241 5.28 19.54 6.46
N PRO A 242 5.89 18.89 7.46
CA PRO A 242 7.23 19.25 7.91
C PRO A 242 8.21 19.21 6.75
N ALA A 243 9.13 20.20 6.72
CA ALA A 243 10.07 20.35 5.61
C ALA A 243 10.92 19.09 5.42
N LEU A 244 10.76 18.44 4.28
CA LEU A 244 11.64 17.37 3.83
C LEU A 244 12.96 17.97 3.35
N GLU A 245 14.08 17.32 3.66
CA GLU A 245 15.45 17.80 3.35
C GLU A 245 15.65 18.12 1.86
N ASP A 246 14.87 17.50 0.98
CA ASP A 246 14.99 17.60 -0.48
C ASP A 246 13.85 18.42 -1.15
N HIS A 247 12.90 19.01 -0.42
CA HIS A 247 11.78 19.76 -1.02
C HIS A 247 12.09 21.25 -1.23
N HIS A 248 12.16 21.67 -2.49
CA HIS A 248 12.22 23.07 -2.91
C HIS A 248 10.84 23.73 -2.77
N GLY A 249 10.64 24.55 -1.73
CA GLY A 249 9.36 25.25 -1.51
C GLY A 249 9.16 25.76 -0.08
N HIS A 250 9.92 25.23 0.89
CA HIS A 250 9.89 25.72 2.27
C HIS A 250 10.81 26.94 2.44
N ALA A 251 10.28 27.99 3.07
CA ALA A 251 11.09 29.13 3.47
C ALA A 251 12.10 28.69 4.54
N THR A 252 13.36 29.06 4.37
CA THR A 252 14.40 28.80 5.37
C THR A 252 14.30 29.80 6.52
N GLN A 253 14.92 29.49 7.68
CA GLN A 253 14.96 30.43 8.79
C GLN A 253 15.62 31.76 8.39
N ASP A 254 16.64 31.71 7.53
CA ASP A 254 17.31 32.90 7.00
C ASP A 254 16.35 33.74 6.13
N ASP A 255 15.46 33.11 5.36
CA ASP A 255 14.42 33.80 4.57
C ASP A 255 13.39 34.49 5.46
N ILE A 256 13.02 33.85 6.58
CA ILE A 256 12.11 34.43 7.58
C ILE A 256 12.77 35.62 8.28
N ASP A 257 14.02 35.48 8.69
CA ASP A 257 14.75 36.54 9.37
C ASP A 257 14.94 37.77 8.45
N ALA A 258 15.11 37.55 7.14
CA ALA A 258 15.18 38.62 6.14
C ALA A 258 13.86 39.40 5.95
N LEU A 259 12.70 38.81 6.28
CA LEU A 259 11.39 39.49 6.21
C LEU A 259 11.16 40.47 7.37
N PHE A 260 11.88 40.30 8.49
CA PHE A 260 11.73 41.12 9.70
C PHE A 260 12.94 42.02 9.99
N ALA A 261 13.91 42.10 9.07
CA ALA A 261 15.11 42.94 9.15
C ALA A 261 14.95 44.33 8.53
#